data_AF-A0A917VYE8-F1
#
_entry.id   AF-A0A917VYE8-F1
#
_cell.length_a   1.000
_cell.length_b   1.000
_cell.length_c   1.000
_cell.angle_alpha   90.00
_cell.angle_beta   90.00
_cell.angle_gamma   90.00
#
_symmetry.space_group_name_H-M   'P 1'
#
loop_
_entity.id
_entity.type
_entity.pdbx_description
1 polymer ?
#
loop_
_entity_poly.entity_id
_entity_poly.type
_entity_poly.pdbx_seq_one_letter_code
_entity_poly.pdbx_strand_id
1 'polypeptide(L)'
;MGIQGGHMNEETSTPGTTVLVDPGLLRGFAGRLDTEADAVTALDVAGVFAAATTALPGTGFGPPAQRAADLTASCLHRIADRLATVADTLRTSAGDYEMTEAEVTEALTTVGLETAV
;
A
#
# COMPACT_ATOMS: atom_id res chain seq x y z
N MET A 1 -19.14 -51.52 34.65
CA MET A 1 -17.76 -51.76 34.18
C MET A 1 -17.87 -51.93 32.66
N GLY A 2 -17.43 -51.04 31.77
CA GLY A 2 -16.64 -49.82 31.92
C GLY A 2 -17.11 -48.69 31.00
N ILE A 3 -16.37 -47.59 31.07
CA ILE A 3 -16.58 -46.28 30.47
C ILE A 3 -15.45 -46.06 29.47
N GLN A 4 -15.76 -45.65 28.23
CA GLN A 4 -14.85 -44.99 27.28
C GLN A 4 -15.77 -44.39 26.20
N GLY A 5 -15.86 -43.08 25.93
CA GLY A 5 -14.88 -42.01 26.08
C GLY A 5 -14.45 -41.56 24.68
N GLY A 6 -15.07 -40.49 24.18
CA GLY A 6 -14.55 -39.54 23.18
C GLY A 6 -14.02 -40.07 21.83
N HIS A 7 -14.77 -39.82 20.76
CA HIS A 7 -14.15 -39.58 19.46
C HIS A 7 -14.54 -38.18 19.00
N MET A 8 -13.52 -37.31 19.05
CA MET A 8 -13.45 -35.98 18.45
C MET A 8 -13.73 -36.11 16.95
N ASN A 9 -14.75 -35.41 16.46
CA ASN A 9 -14.77 -35.02 15.05
C ASN A 9 -14.17 -33.61 15.00
N GLU A 10 -12.87 -33.55 14.77
CA GLU A 10 -12.20 -32.38 14.23
C GLU A 10 -12.80 -32.11 12.84
N GLU A 11 -13.71 -31.15 12.76
CA GLU A 11 -14.13 -30.57 11.49
C GLU A 11 -12.96 -29.80 10.90
N THR A 12 -12.14 -30.53 10.14
CA THR A 12 -11.36 -30.09 8.98
C THR A 12 -10.94 -28.63 8.98
N SER A 13 -9.83 -28.32 9.66
CA SER A 13 -9.00 -27.18 9.27
C SER A 13 -8.60 -27.38 7.81
N THR A 14 -9.24 -26.64 6.91
CA THR A 14 -8.82 -26.53 5.51
C THR A 14 -7.32 -26.26 5.51
N PRO A 15 -6.48 -27.06 4.81
CA PRO A 15 -5.04 -26.80 4.77
C PRO A 15 -4.89 -25.39 4.21
N GLY A 16 -4.45 -24.45 5.05
CA GLY A 16 -4.24 -23.07 4.64
C GLY A 16 -3.27 -23.10 3.49
N THR A 17 -3.73 -22.79 2.27
CA THR A 17 -2.89 -22.67 1.10
C THR A 17 -1.78 -21.70 1.45
N THR A 18 -0.58 -22.22 1.69
CA THR A 18 0.59 -21.40 1.97
C THR A 18 0.94 -20.71 0.65
N VAL A 19 0.62 -19.43 0.55
CA VAL A 19 0.98 -18.62 -0.61
C VAL A 19 2.46 -18.29 -0.48
N LEU A 20 3.28 -18.88 -1.36
CA LEU A 20 4.68 -18.48 -1.55
C LEU A 20 4.68 -17.13 -2.26
N VAL A 21 5.06 -16.08 -1.53
CA VAL A 21 5.16 -14.72 -2.05
C VAL A 21 6.59 -14.47 -2.53
N ASP A 22 6.75 -14.06 -3.78
CA ASP A 22 8.05 -13.65 -4.35
C ASP A 22 8.34 -12.18 -3.97
N PRO A 23 9.37 -11.91 -3.15
CA PRO A 23 9.70 -10.55 -2.71
C PRO A 23 10.15 -9.63 -3.86
N GLY A 24 10.78 -10.19 -4.90
CA GLY A 24 11.17 -9.47 -6.11
C GLY A 24 9.95 -8.98 -6.90
N LEU A 25 8.90 -9.80 -7.00
CA LEU A 25 7.63 -9.39 -7.62
C LEU A 25 6.92 -8.30 -6.80
N LEU A 26 6.95 -8.37 -5.47
CA LEU A 26 6.41 -7.32 -4.60
C LEU A 26 7.11 -5.97 -4.82
N ARG A 27 8.45 -5.95 -4.89
CA ARG A 27 9.21 -4.72 -5.19
C ARG A 27 8.91 -4.18 -6.58
N GLY A 28 8.84 -5.06 -7.58
CA GLY A 28 8.50 -4.68 -8.95
C GLY A 28 7.11 -4.06 -9.04
N PHE A 29 6.14 -4.60 -8.29
CA PHE A 29 4.80 -4.04 -8.24
C PHE A 29 4.77 -2.70 -7.47
N ALA A 30 5.48 -2.59 -6.36
CA ALA A 30 5.63 -1.33 -5.63
C ALA A 30 6.20 -0.21 -6.52
N GLY A 31 7.25 -0.49 -7.31
CA GLY A 31 7.82 0.50 -8.24
C GLY A 31 6.86 0.94 -9.34
N ARG A 32 5.95 0.07 -9.80
CA ARG A 32 4.89 0.45 -10.73
C ARG A 32 3.87 1.37 -10.07
N LEU A 33 3.47 1.10 -8.83
CA LEU A 33 2.55 1.96 -8.09
C LEU A 33 3.13 3.36 -7.84
N ASP A 34 4.43 3.45 -7.54
CA ASP A 34 5.15 4.73 -7.43
C ASP A 34 5.10 5.50 -8.76
N THR A 35 5.38 4.82 -9.88
CA THR A 35 5.32 5.42 -11.24
C THR A 35 3.92 5.94 -11.59
N GLU A 36 2.88 5.18 -11.25
CA GLU A 36 1.49 5.59 -11.48
C GLU A 36 1.07 6.75 -10.56
N ALA A 37 1.56 6.79 -9.32
CA ALA A 37 1.35 7.92 -8.42
C ALA A 37 1.95 9.22 -8.99
N ASP A 38 3.17 9.14 -9.53
CA ASP A 38 3.83 10.25 -10.22
C ASP A 38 3.04 10.68 -11.48
N ALA A 39 2.57 9.73 -12.28
CA ALA A 39 1.77 10.02 -13.47
C ALA A 39 0.44 10.73 -13.12
N VAL A 40 -0.22 10.32 -12.03
CA VAL A 40 -1.46 10.95 -11.53
C VAL A 40 -1.21 12.36 -11.02
N THR A 41 -0.11 12.60 -10.31
CA THR A 41 0.24 13.94 -9.79
C THR A 41 0.72 14.89 -10.89
N ALA A 42 1.25 14.36 -11.99
CA ALA A 42 1.67 15.14 -13.16
C ALA A 42 0.50 15.65 -14.03
N LEU A 43 -0.74 15.25 -13.75
CA LEU A 43 -1.91 15.74 -14.49
C LEU A 43 -2.13 17.24 -14.24
N ASP A 44 -2.07 18.03 -15.32
CA ASP A 44 -2.25 19.49 -15.28
C ASP A 44 -3.73 19.89 -15.16
N VAL A 45 -4.32 19.62 -14.00
CA VAL A 45 -5.71 20.00 -13.69
C VAL A 45 -5.88 21.52 -13.75
N ALA A 46 -4.93 22.25 -13.16
CA ALA A 46 -5.00 23.71 -13.10
C ALA A 46 -5.02 24.34 -14.49
N GLY A 47 -4.16 23.88 -15.41
CA GLY A 47 -4.12 24.37 -16.79
C GLY A 47 -5.41 24.09 -17.58
N VAL A 48 -6.03 22.93 -17.39
CA VAL A 48 -7.31 22.58 -18.03
C VAL A 48 -8.43 23.55 -17.60
N PHE A 49 -8.55 23.81 -16.30
CA PHE A 49 -9.59 24.72 -15.79
C PHE A 49 -9.26 26.20 -16.05
N ALA A 50 -7.99 26.57 -16.09
CA ALA A 50 -7.55 27.90 -16.50
C ALA A 50 -7.96 28.18 -17.96
N ALA A 51 -7.71 27.24 -18.88
CA ALA A 51 -8.13 27.35 -20.27
C ALA A 51 -9.66 27.54 -20.38
N ALA A 52 -10.45 26.74 -19.65
CA ALA A 52 -11.90 26.87 -19.61
C ALA A 52 -12.37 28.24 -19.09
N THR A 53 -11.69 28.78 -18.07
CA THR A 53 -12.01 30.10 -17.50
C THR A 53 -11.71 31.23 -18.49
N THR A 54 -10.57 31.14 -19.21
CA THR A 54 -10.20 32.15 -20.22
C THR A 54 -11.12 32.17 -21.43
N ALA A 55 -11.81 31.07 -21.73
CA ALA A 55 -12.78 31.00 -22.82
C ALA A 55 -14.10 31.74 -22.53
N LEU A 56 -14.42 32.01 -21.25
CA LEU A 56 -15.66 32.64 -20.82
C LEU A 56 -15.42 33.91 -19.96
N PRO A 57 -14.67 34.91 -20.49
CA PRO A 57 -14.34 36.11 -19.75
C PRO A 57 -15.59 36.95 -19.45
N GLY A 58 -15.63 37.56 -18.27
CA GLY A 58 -16.76 38.39 -17.83
C GLY A 58 -17.98 37.61 -17.32
N THR A 59 -17.91 36.27 -17.30
CA THR A 59 -18.92 35.43 -16.67
C THR A 59 -18.59 35.15 -15.21
N GLY A 60 -19.58 34.74 -14.41
CA GLY A 60 -19.37 34.23 -13.05
C GLY A 60 -18.76 32.83 -12.98
N PHE A 61 -18.23 32.30 -14.09
CA PHE A 61 -17.74 30.92 -14.21
C PHE A 61 -16.38 30.70 -13.55
N GLY A 62 -15.55 31.74 -13.41
CA GLY A 62 -14.20 31.61 -12.85
C GLY A 62 -14.15 31.00 -11.44
N PRO A 63 -14.89 31.52 -10.44
CA PRO A 63 -14.85 30.95 -9.10
C PRO A 63 -15.34 29.49 -9.01
N PRO A 64 -16.45 29.08 -9.67
CA PRO A 64 -16.81 27.66 -9.77
C PRO A 64 -15.75 26.80 -10.47
N ALA A 65 -15.12 27.29 -11.54
CA ALA A 65 -14.07 26.57 -12.26
C ALA A 65 -12.82 26.35 -11.39
N GLN A 66 -12.40 27.37 -10.62
CA GLN A 66 -11.30 27.24 -9.66
C GLN A 66 -11.63 26.20 -8.59
N ARG A 67 -12.84 26.25 -8.02
CA ARG A 67 -13.26 25.27 -7.01
C ARG A 67 -13.28 23.85 -7.55
N ALA A 68 -13.69 23.67 -8.81
CA ALA A 68 -13.65 22.37 -9.47
C ALA A 68 -12.20 21.88 -9.65
N ALA A 69 -11.29 22.76 -10.08
CA ALA A 69 -9.86 22.45 -10.18
C ALA A 69 -9.27 21.99 -8.84
N ASP A 70 -9.54 22.74 -7.77
CA ASP A 70 -9.02 22.43 -6.42
C ASP A 70 -9.52 21.07 -5.93
N LEU A 71 -10.81 20.78 -6.12
CA LEU A 71 -11.42 19.49 -5.73
C LEU A 71 -10.84 18.33 -6.54
N THR A 72 -10.68 18.51 -7.85
CA THR A 72 -10.08 17.49 -8.71
C THR A 72 -8.61 17.24 -8.32
N ALA A 73 -7.82 18.29 -8.10
CA ALA A 73 -6.44 18.17 -7.65
C ALA A 73 -6.34 17.43 -6.30
N SER A 74 -7.20 17.76 -5.35
CA SER A 74 -7.25 17.07 -4.05
C SER A 74 -7.60 15.57 -4.19
N CYS A 75 -8.55 15.23 -5.06
CA CYS A 75 -8.89 13.83 -5.33
C CYS A 75 -7.72 13.06 -5.95
N LEU A 76 -7.02 13.64 -6.94
CA LEU A 76 -5.88 13.01 -7.57
C LEU A 76 -4.72 12.81 -6.58
N HIS A 77 -4.44 13.81 -5.75
CA HIS A 77 -3.42 13.70 -4.71
C HIS A 77 -3.72 12.56 -3.73
N ARG A 78 -4.97 12.42 -3.29
CA ARG A 78 -5.39 11.30 -2.43
C ARG A 78 -5.23 9.94 -3.09
N ILE A 79 -5.41 9.85 -4.41
CA ILE A 79 -5.18 8.60 -5.16
C ILE A 79 -3.68 8.31 -5.18
N ALA A 80 -2.84 9.28 -5.48
CA ALA A 80 -1.39 9.14 -5.48
C ALA A 80 -0.86 8.70 -4.09
N ASP A 81 -1.33 9.33 -3.01
CA ASP A 81 -0.98 8.95 -1.64
C ASP A 81 -1.35 7.51 -1.31
N ARG A 82 -2.52 7.05 -1.79
CA ARG A 82 -2.98 5.67 -1.62
C ARG A 82 -2.07 4.70 -2.36
N LEU A 83 -1.67 5.03 -3.58
CA LEU A 83 -0.74 4.21 -4.39
C LEU A 83 0.62 4.11 -3.69
N ALA A 84 1.17 5.23 -3.23
CA ALA A 84 2.42 5.27 -2.48
C ALA A 84 2.35 4.46 -1.17
N THR A 85 1.25 4.57 -0.43
CA THR A 85 1.03 3.80 0.81
C THR A 85 1.03 2.29 0.53
N VAL A 86 0.38 1.85 -0.55
CA VAL A 86 0.37 0.43 -0.94
C VAL A 86 1.75 0.00 -1.41
N ALA A 87 2.48 0.82 -2.17
CA ALA A 87 3.84 0.54 -2.59
C ALA A 87 4.79 0.35 -1.39
N ASP A 88 4.68 1.22 -0.39
CA ASP A 88 5.47 1.15 0.85
C ASP A 88 5.16 -0.12 1.66
N THR A 89 3.87 -0.46 1.76
CA THR A 89 3.43 -1.72 2.41
C THR A 89 4.04 -2.94 1.72
N LEU A 90 4.00 -2.99 0.38
CA LEU A 90 4.56 -4.09 -0.40
C LEU A 90 6.08 -4.19 -0.24
N ARG A 91 6.77 -3.05 -0.16
CA ARG A 91 8.23 -3.00 0.05
C ARG A 91 8.62 -3.48 1.44
N THR A 92 7.84 -3.08 2.46
CA THR A 92 7.99 -3.58 3.84
C THR A 92 7.79 -5.09 3.89
N SER A 93 6.68 -5.61 3.34
CA SER A 93 6.44 -7.05 3.31
C SER A 93 7.51 -7.82 2.54
N ALA A 94 8.02 -7.27 1.43
CA ALA A 94 9.12 -7.89 0.69
C ALA A 94 10.42 -7.95 1.51
N GLY A 95 10.69 -6.96 2.36
CA GLY A 95 11.79 -6.98 3.32
C GLY A 95 11.60 -8.05 4.39
N ASP A 96 10.40 -8.14 4.97
CA ASP A 96 10.07 -9.15 5.98
C ASP A 96 10.23 -10.59 5.46
N TYR A 97 9.86 -10.83 4.20
CA TYR A 97 10.06 -12.14 3.56
C TYR A 97 11.51 -12.45 3.19
N GLU A 98 12.38 -11.43 3.08
CA GLU A 98 13.79 -11.61 2.75
C GLU A 98 14.71 -11.71 3.95
N MET A 99 14.21 -11.41 5.16
CA MET A 99 15.03 -11.46 6.37
C MET A 99 15.73 -12.82 6.48
N THR A 100 17.05 -12.77 6.41
CA THR A 100 17.89 -13.97 6.30
C THR A 100 18.11 -14.59 7.67
N GLU A 101 18.46 -15.88 7.70
CA GLU A 101 18.81 -16.60 8.93
C GLU A 101 19.96 -15.92 9.71
N ALA A 102 20.83 -15.17 9.02
CA ALA A 102 21.90 -14.37 9.61
C ALA A 102 21.37 -13.14 10.35
N GLU A 103 20.40 -12.42 9.78
CA GLU A 103 19.76 -11.27 10.43
C GLU A 103 18.87 -11.71 11.59
N VAL A 104 18.26 -12.91 11.49
CA VAL A 104 17.59 -13.56 12.63
C VAL A 104 18.60 -13.92 13.73
N THR A 105 19.77 -14.45 13.36
CA THR A 105 20.84 -14.77 14.31
C THR A 105 21.36 -13.50 15.02
N GLU A 106 21.53 -12.40 14.29
CA GLU A 106 21.95 -11.11 14.84
C GLU A 106 20.89 -10.47 15.75
N ALA A 107 19.61 -10.52 15.36
CA ALA A 107 18.49 -10.07 16.18
C ALA A 107 18.36 -10.89 17.48
N LEU A 108 18.49 -12.23 17.39
CA LEU A 108 18.48 -13.12 18.55
C LEU A 108 19.69 -12.89 19.47
N THR A 109 20.87 -12.61 18.90
CA THR A 109 22.08 -12.28 19.67
C THR A 109 21.93 -10.96 20.41
N THR A 110 21.30 -9.97 19.78
CA THR A 110 21.04 -8.64 20.36
C THR A 110 20.08 -8.73 21.56
N VAL A 111 18.96 -9.46 21.42
CA VAL A 111 17.99 -9.67 22.52
C VAL A 111 18.56 -10.53 23.66
N GLY A 112 19.41 -11.51 23.33
CA GLY A 112 20.11 -12.34 24.32
C GLY A 112 21.18 -11.57 25.11
N LEU A 113 21.71 -10.47 24.57
CA LEU A 113 22.68 -9.61 25.25
C LEU A 113 22.01 -8.65 26.25
N GLU A 114 20.80 -8.17 25.95
CA GLU A 114 20.04 -7.25 26.82
C GLU A 114 19.39 -7.94 28.03
N THR A 115 19.25 -9.28 28.01
CA THR A 115 18.67 -10.07 29.10
C THR A 115 19.71 -10.70 30.04
N ALA A 116 21.00 -10.45 29.81
CA ALA A 116 22.12 -11.00 30.58
C ALA A 116 22.70 -10.03 31.65
N VAL A 117 21.99 -8.95 31.99
CA VAL A 117 22.40 -7.96 33.03
C VAL A 117 21.41 -7.94 34.19
#